data_AF-N1R579-F1
#
_entry.id   AF-N1R579-F1
#
_cell.length_a   1.000
_cell.length_b   1.000
_cell.length_c   1.000
_cell.angle_alpha   90.00
_cell.angle_beta   90.00
_cell.angle_gamma   90.00
#
_symmetry.space_group_name_H-M   'P 1'
#
loop_
_entity.id
_entity.type
_entity.pdbx_description
1 polymer ?
#
loop_
_entity_poly.entity_id
_entity_poly.type
_entity_poly.pdbx_seq_one_letter_code
_entity_poly.pdbx_strand_id
1 'polypeptide(L)'
;MATAVTASATAATRFTRLAGIGLRRSSCRPRTAVRFQRPGLTTTALLRPTELKPKDQGQPETLDYRVFLVDGGGRKVSPWHDVPLRAGDGAFHFIVEIPKESSAKMEVATDEAYTPIKQDTKKGNLRYYP
;
A
#
# COMPACT_ATOMS: atom_id res chain seq x y z
N MET A 1 21.54 -47.46 -39.83
CA MET A 1 20.56 -47.94 -40.81
C MET A 1 19.54 -46.80 -40.98
N ALA A 2 19.79 -45.81 -41.84
CA ALA A 2 19.37 -45.76 -43.25
C ALA A 2 17.82 -45.80 -43.34
N THR A 3 17.07 -44.87 -43.92
CA THR A 3 17.27 -44.13 -45.18
C THR A 3 16.33 -42.92 -45.25
N ALA A 4 16.82 -41.79 -45.77
CA ALA A 4 16.01 -40.71 -46.32
C ALA A 4 15.42 -41.11 -47.68
N VAL A 5 14.25 -40.58 -48.03
CA VAL A 5 13.68 -40.63 -49.39
C VAL A 5 13.26 -39.24 -49.83
N THR A 6 13.52 -38.97 -51.10
CA THR A 6 13.65 -37.67 -51.78
C THR A 6 12.58 -37.54 -52.88
N ALA A 7 12.23 -36.27 -53.18
CA ALA A 7 11.62 -35.75 -54.43
C ALA A 7 10.13 -36.06 -54.69
N SER A 8 9.34 -35.26 -55.42
CA SER A 8 9.66 -34.30 -56.48
C SER A 8 8.53 -33.26 -56.71
N ALA A 9 8.85 -32.25 -57.51
CA ALA A 9 8.18 -30.97 -57.79
C ALA A 9 6.90 -31.03 -58.66
N THR A 10 6.18 -29.89 -58.80
CA THR A 10 5.80 -29.27 -60.10
C THR A 10 5.34 -27.81 -59.92
N ALA A 11 5.65 -26.99 -60.93
CA ALA A 11 5.61 -25.53 -61.02
C ALA A 11 4.28 -24.91 -61.48
N ALA A 12 4.14 -23.58 -61.32
CA ALA A 12 3.41 -22.60 -62.16
C ALA A 12 3.09 -21.36 -61.27
N THR A 13 3.09 -20.09 -61.67
CA THR A 13 3.36 -19.37 -62.92
C THR A 13 3.56 -17.90 -62.52
N ARG A 14 4.48 -17.20 -63.17
CA ARG A 14 4.72 -15.76 -63.00
C ARG A 14 3.58 -14.95 -63.61
N PHE A 15 3.10 -13.93 -62.90
CA PHE A 15 2.41 -12.79 -63.52
C PHE A 15 3.02 -11.50 -63.00
N THR A 16 3.70 -10.78 -63.89
CA THR A 16 4.09 -9.39 -63.73
C THR A 16 2.93 -8.48 -64.11
N ARG A 17 2.65 -7.42 -63.34
CA ARG A 17 2.05 -6.20 -63.87
C ARG A 17 2.50 -4.95 -63.11
N LEU A 18 2.66 -3.90 -63.90
CA LEU A 18 3.34 -2.64 -63.66
C LEU A 18 2.80 -1.76 -62.52
N ALA A 19 3.75 -0.98 -62.01
CA ALA A 19 3.69 0.41 -61.53
C ALA A 19 2.32 1.13 -61.49
N GLY A 20 2.01 1.65 -60.31
CA GLY A 20 1.09 2.76 -60.08
C GLY A 20 1.70 3.74 -59.09
N ILE A 21 2.00 4.95 -59.56
CA ILE A 21 2.47 6.09 -58.78
C ILE A 21 1.33 6.60 -57.90
N GLY A 22 1.54 6.68 -56.58
CA GLY A 22 0.61 7.25 -55.61
C GLY A 22 1.33 8.19 -54.66
N LEU A 23 1.14 9.49 -54.87
CA LEU A 23 1.74 10.59 -54.11
C LEU A 23 1.07 10.78 -52.74
N ARG A 24 1.90 11.08 -51.73
CA ARG A 24 1.65 11.88 -50.51
C ARG A 24 0.60 11.36 -49.49
N ARG A 25 1.03 11.22 -48.23
CA ARG A 25 0.96 12.25 -47.17
C ARG A 25 1.36 11.68 -45.80
N SER A 26 2.02 12.54 -45.02
CA SER A 26 2.01 12.66 -43.55
C SER A 26 2.59 11.57 -42.66
N SER A 27 3.80 11.87 -42.18
CA SER A 27 4.16 12.05 -40.76
C SER A 27 3.54 11.12 -39.71
N CYS A 28 4.43 10.32 -39.12
CA CYS A 28 4.62 10.12 -37.67
C CYS A 28 3.37 9.83 -36.83
N ARG A 29 3.22 8.56 -36.42
CA ARG A 29 3.22 8.12 -35.01
C ARG A 29 2.91 6.62 -34.92
N PRO A 30 3.73 5.86 -34.17
CA PRO A 30 3.15 5.02 -33.14
C PRO A 30 3.72 5.49 -31.82
N ARG A 31 2.90 6.19 -31.03
CA ARG A 31 3.10 6.13 -29.58
C ARG A 31 2.30 4.92 -29.14
N THR A 32 2.96 3.77 -29.06
CA THR A 32 2.52 2.70 -28.18
C THR A 32 2.50 3.32 -26.79
N ALA A 33 1.35 3.83 -26.38
CA ALA A 33 1.15 4.29 -25.02
C ALA A 33 1.18 3.02 -24.17
N VAL A 34 2.36 2.66 -23.69
CA VAL A 34 2.49 1.73 -22.57
C VAL A 34 1.83 2.46 -21.42
N ARG A 35 0.54 2.20 -21.24
CA ARG A 35 -0.21 2.62 -20.06
C ARG A 35 0.45 1.88 -18.91
N PHE A 36 1.41 2.54 -18.25
CA PHE A 36 1.86 2.15 -16.92
C PHE A 36 0.62 2.20 -16.04
N GLN A 37 -0.07 1.07 -15.93
CA GLN A 37 -0.94 0.82 -14.81
C GLN A 37 -0.01 0.84 -13.62
N ARG A 38 0.03 1.96 -12.90
CA ARG A 38 0.55 1.94 -11.54
C ARG A 38 -0.29 0.89 -10.82
N PRO A 39 0.28 -0.23 -10.33
CA PRO A 39 -0.43 -1.06 -9.40
C PRO A 39 -0.77 -0.13 -8.23
N GLY A 40 -2.06 0.15 -8.04
CA GLY A 40 -2.50 0.79 -6.81
C GLY A 40 -1.95 -0.06 -5.68
N LEU A 41 -1.17 0.55 -4.81
CA LEU A 41 -0.68 -0.08 -3.59
C LEU A 41 -1.92 -0.61 -2.86
N THR A 42 -2.17 -1.91 -2.94
CA THR A 42 -3.28 -2.55 -2.25
C THR A 42 -2.93 -2.46 -0.78
N THR A 43 -3.47 -1.43 -0.13
CA THR A 43 -3.50 -1.32 1.32
C THR A 43 -3.95 -2.65 1.89
N THR A 44 -3.32 -3.07 2.97
CA THR A 44 -3.45 -4.36 3.65
C THR A 44 -4.90 -4.57 4.12
N ALA A 45 -5.79 -4.97 3.21
CA ALA A 45 -7.23 -5.07 3.39
C ALA A 45 -7.66 -6.28 4.27
N LEU A 46 -6.76 -6.82 5.09
CA LEU A 46 -7.03 -7.96 5.97
C LEU A 46 -7.13 -7.59 7.45
N LEU A 47 -6.73 -6.37 7.85
CA LEU A 47 -6.96 -5.90 9.21
C LEU A 47 -8.43 -5.52 9.34
N ARG A 48 -9.21 -6.32 10.07
CA ARG A 48 -10.55 -5.94 10.51
C ARG A 48 -10.40 -5.01 11.72
N PRO A 49 -10.66 -3.70 11.60
CA PRO A 49 -10.42 -2.76 12.68
C PRO A 49 -11.27 -3.06 13.93
N THR A 50 -12.42 -3.73 13.74
CA THR A 50 -13.33 -4.17 14.80
C THR A 50 -12.69 -5.12 15.83
N GLU A 51 -11.54 -5.73 15.50
CA GLU A 51 -10.82 -6.65 16.39
C GLU A 51 -9.61 -6.03 17.07
N LEU A 52 -9.31 -4.74 16.80
CA LEU A 52 -8.17 -4.05 17.38
C LEU A 52 -8.44 -3.72 18.85
N LYS A 53 -7.46 -4.00 19.72
CA LYS A 53 -7.55 -3.76 21.17
C LYS A 53 -6.30 -3.05 21.67
N PRO A 54 -6.43 -2.11 22.62
CA PRO A 54 -5.28 -1.56 23.32
C PRO A 54 -4.68 -2.62 24.24
N LYS A 55 -3.36 -2.63 24.36
CA LYS A 55 -2.58 -3.46 25.27
C LYS A 55 -1.56 -2.60 25.98
N ASP A 56 -1.75 -2.45 27.29
CA ASP A 56 -0.86 -1.70 28.14
C ASP A 56 0.44 -2.48 28.40
N GLN A 57 1.56 -1.77 28.36
CA GLN A 57 2.89 -2.29 28.65
C GLN A 57 3.63 -1.28 29.53
N GLY A 58 4.15 -1.74 30.66
CA GLY A 58 4.73 -0.87 31.68
C GLY A 58 3.71 -0.44 32.74
N GLN A 59 4.15 0.35 33.70
CA GLN A 59 3.28 0.87 34.77
C GLN A 59 2.65 2.20 34.34
N PRO A 60 1.35 2.43 34.56
CA PRO A 60 0.74 3.74 34.34
C PRO A 60 1.50 4.85 35.06
N GLU A 61 1.47 6.07 34.51
CA GLU A 61 2.16 7.24 35.07
C GLU A 61 3.68 7.07 35.23
N THR A 62 4.30 6.29 34.33
CA THR A 62 5.76 6.17 34.23
C THR A 62 6.23 6.54 32.82
N LEU A 63 7.51 6.90 32.70
CA LEU A 63 8.14 7.23 31.42
C LEU A 63 8.16 6.05 30.44
N ASP A 64 8.11 4.82 30.96
CA ASP A 64 8.15 3.58 30.18
C ASP A 64 6.76 3.08 29.78
N TYR A 65 5.69 3.75 30.21
CA TYR A 65 4.32 3.36 29.88
C TYR A 65 4.06 3.48 28.38
N ARG A 66 3.59 2.39 27.77
CA ARG A 66 3.24 2.32 26.35
C ARG A 66 1.93 1.58 26.17
N VAL A 67 1.07 2.11 25.31
CA VAL A 67 -0.14 1.42 24.87
C VAL A 67 0.04 0.99 23.43
N PHE A 68 0.17 -0.32 23.20
CA PHE A 68 0.23 -0.89 21.86
C PHE A 68 -1.16 -1.23 21.37
N LEU A 69 -1.38 -1.10 20.06
CA LEU A 69 -2.56 -1.68 19.42
C LEU A 69 -2.26 -3.12 19.03
N VAL A 70 -3.16 -4.05 19.34
CA VAL A 70 -3.04 -5.46 18.97
C VAL A 70 -4.27 -5.93 18.20
N ASP A 71 -4.07 -6.82 17.23
CA ASP A 71 -5.16 -7.46 16.51
C ASP A 71 -5.80 -8.63 17.30
N GLY A 72 -6.85 -9.23 16.75
CA GLY A 72 -7.51 -10.40 17.34
C GLY A 72 -6.59 -11.62 17.50
N GLY A 73 -5.47 -11.69 16.77
CA GLY A 73 -4.43 -12.72 16.88
C GLY A 73 -3.29 -12.35 17.83
N GLY A 74 -3.34 -11.19 18.50
CA GLY A 74 -2.31 -10.71 19.43
C GLY A 74 -1.08 -10.12 18.77
N ARG A 75 -1.07 -9.89 17.45
CA ARG A 75 0.03 -9.22 16.74
C ARG A 75 -0.05 -7.72 16.99
N LYS A 76 1.10 -7.08 17.19
CA LYS A 76 1.19 -5.61 17.30
C LYS A 76 0.87 -4.96 15.96
N VAL A 77 0.10 -3.88 16.01
CA VAL A 77 -0.36 -3.10 14.87
C VAL A 77 0.04 -1.65 15.13
N SER A 78 0.60 -0.97 14.12
CA SER A 78 0.91 0.45 14.20
C SER A 78 -0.37 1.28 14.02
N PRO A 79 -0.79 2.09 15.02
CA PRO A 79 -1.90 3.01 14.85
C PRO A 79 -1.65 4.06 13.74
N TRP A 80 -0.38 4.38 13.44
CA TRP A 80 -0.05 5.33 12.39
C TRP A 80 -0.15 4.71 10.99
N HIS A 81 0.45 3.53 10.79
CA HIS A 81 0.69 2.98 9.45
C HIS A 81 -0.28 1.87 9.05
N ASP A 82 -0.75 1.07 10.00
CA ASP A 82 -1.48 -0.16 9.70
C ASP A 82 -3.00 -0.01 9.80
N VAL A 83 -3.49 0.98 10.55
CA VAL A 83 -4.93 1.27 10.64
C VAL A 83 -5.37 2.05 9.39
N PRO A 84 -6.31 1.52 8.58
CA PRO A 84 -6.81 2.24 7.42
C PRO A 84 -7.42 3.59 7.83
N LEU A 85 -7.22 4.63 7.03
CA LEU A 85 -7.84 5.94 7.31
C LEU A 85 -9.37 5.91 7.10
N ARG A 86 -9.84 5.22 6.06
CA ARG A 86 -11.27 5.17 5.67
C ARG A 86 -11.91 3.88 6.17
N ALA A 87 -13.03 4.01 6.89
CA ALA A 87 -13.81 2.87 7.38
C ALA A 87 -14.85 2.35 6.36
N GLY A 88 -15.15 3.16 5.34
CA GLY A 88 -16.26 2.93 4.41
C GLY A 88 -17.34 4.00 4.57
N ASP A 89 -18.23 4.14 3.58
CA ASP A 89 -19.43 5.00 3.66
C ASP A 89 -19.17 6.47 4.08
N GLY A 90 -18.02 7.02 3.69
CA GLY A 90 -17.60 8.37 4.07
C GLY A 90 -17.12 8.52 5.51
N ALA A 91 -17.10 7.44 6.29
CA ALA A 91 -16.56 7.42 7.65
C ALA A 91 -15.03 7.21 7.67
N PHE A 92 -14.42 7.72 8.73
CA PHE A 92 -12.99 7.66 8.97
C PHE A 92 -12.72 6.97 10.31
N HIS A 93 -11.60 6.26 10.38
CA HIS A 93 -11.12 5.75 11.66
C HIS A 93 -10.51 6.89 12.47
N PHE A 94 -10.82 6.90 13.77
CA PHE A 94 -10.28 7.83 14.73
C PHE A 94 -9.65 7.04 15.87
N ILE A 95 -8.40 7.34 16.18
CA ILE A 95 -7.66 6.72 17.29
C ILE A 95 -7.69 7.71 18.44
N VAL A 96 -8.35 7.31 19.52
CA VAL A 96 -8.47 8.15 20.72
C VAL A 96 -7.16 8.07 21.50
N GLU A 97 -6.40 9.16 21.50
CA GLU A 97 -5.18 9.28 22.31
C GLU A 97 -5.50 9.75 23.74
N ILE A 98 -6.36 10.76 23.86
CA ILE A 98 -6.72 11.40 25.13
C ILE A 98 -8.25 11.30 25.31
N PRO A 99 -8.74 10.43 26.22
CA PRO A 99 -10.16 10.36 26.54
C PRO A 99 -10.70 11.69 27.07
N LYS A 100 -12.00 11.93 26.85
CA LYS A 100 -12.69 13.09 27.43
C LYS A 100 -12.51 13.10 28.95
N GLU A 101 -12.31 14.30 29.52
CA GLU A 101 -12.10 14.51 30.97
C GLU A 101 -10.82 13.86 31.52
N SER A 102 -9.84 13.57 30.66
CA SER A 102 -8.47 13.23 31.08
C SER A 102 -7.49 14.36 30.75
N SER A 103 -6.42 14.48 31.54
CA SER A 103 -5.42 15.54 31.40
C SER A 103 -4.05 15.05 30.93
N ALA A 104 -3.76 13.75 31.01
CA ALA A 104 -2.49 13.19 30.55
C ALA A 104 -2.32 13.43 29.04
N LYS A 105 -1.25 14.14 28.65
CA LYS A 105 -0.97 14.39 27.24
C LYS A 105 -0.38 13.14 26.61
N MET A 106 -1.26 12.25 26.15
CA MET A 106 -0.89 11.06 25.38
C MET A 106 -0.79 11.40 23.89
N GLU A 107 0.11 10.74 23.17
CA GLU A 107 0.30 10.90 21.74
C GLU A 107 0.92 9.63 21.12
N VAL A 108 0.71 9.41 19.83
CA VAL A 108 1.40 8.34 19.10
C VAL A 108 2.92 8.63 19.00
N ALA A 109 3.73 7.67 19.43
CA ALA A 109 5.18 7.68 19.39
C ALA A 109 5.71 7.40 17.98
N THR A 110 5.87 8.46 17.18
CA THR A 110 6.31 8.38 15.76
C THR A 110 7.73 7.83 15.57
N ASP A 111 8.50 7.90 16.65
CA ASP A 111 9.91 7.54 16.76
C ASP A 111 10.13 6.09 17.19
N GLU A 112 9.09 5.39 17.66
CA GLU A 112 9.17 4.04 18.21
C GLU A 112 8.54 2.98 17.28
N ALA A 113 9.06 1.76 17.34
CA ALA A 113 8.54 0.65 16.54
C ALA A 113 7.09 0.32 16.93
N TYR A 114 6.26 0.05 15.92
CA TYR A 114 4.81 -0.14 16.05
C TYR A 114 4.06 1.09 16.59
N THR A 115 4.71 2.25 16.66
CA THR A 115 4.14 3.55 17.02
C THR A 115 3.14 3.49 18.18
N PRO A 116 3.53 3.00 19.37
CA PRO A 116 2.64 2.94 20.53
C PRO A 116 2.16 4.33 20.95
N ILE A 117 1.07 4.40 21.70
CA ILE A 117 0.66 5.65 22.36
C ILE A 117 1.47 5.77 23.66
N LYS A 118 2.12 6.92 23.86
CA LYS A 118 2.93 7.24 25.05
C LYS A 118 2.56 8.62 25.58
N GLN A 119 2.92 8.91 26.83
CA GLN A 119 2.75 10.25 27.38
C GLN A 119 3.89 11.17 26.92
N ASP A 120 3.56 12.39 26.49
CA ASP A 120 4.53 13.44 26.17
C ASP A 120 5.33 13.81 27.44
N THR A 121 6.60 14.15 27.24
CA THR A 121 7.50 14.55 28.32
C THR A 121 7.95 15.98 28.14
N LYS A 122 7.93 16.76 29.22
CA LYS A 122 8.42 18.14 29.22
C LYS A 122 9.42 18.30 30.35
N LYS A 123 10.68 18.61 30.01
CA LYS A 123 11.79 18.72 30.97
C LYS A 123 11.99 17.44 31.80
N GLY A 124 11.83 16.27 31.17
CA GLY A 124 11.99 14.96 31.81
C GLY A 124 10.82 14.50 32.67
N ASN A 125 9.78 15.32 32.83
CA ASN A 125 8.57 14.96 33.57
C ASN A 125 7.41 14.66 32.62
N LEU A 126 6.48 13.82 33.07
CA LEU A 126 5.22 13.54 32.37
C LEU A 126 4.39 14.82 32.24
N ARG A 127 3.84 15.05 31.05
CA ARG A 127 3.06 16.25 30.75
C ARG A 127 1.57 16.02 30.94
N TYR A 128 0.93 16.98 31.59
CA TYR A 128 -0.52 17.08 31.72
C TYR A 128 -0.97 18.44 31.17
N TYR A 129 -2.18 18.48 30.60
CA TYR A 129 -2.88 19.72 30.30
C TYR A 129 -3.37 20.39 31.60
N PRO A 130 -3.40 21.73 31.65
CA PRO A 130 -3.88 22.48 32.81
C PRO A 130 -5.39 22.34 33.02
#